data_AF-W2SS04-F1
#
_entry.id   AF-W2SS04-F1
#
_cell.length_a   1.000
_cell.length_b   1.000
_cell.length_c   1.000
_cell.angle_alpha   90.00
_cell.angle_beta   90.00
_cell.angle_gamma   90.00
#
_symmetry.space_group_name_H-M   'P 1'
#
loop_
_entity.id
_entity.type
_entity.pdbx_description
1 polymer ?
#
loop_
_entity_poly.entity_id
_entity_poly.type
_entity_poly.pdbx_seq_one_letter_code
_entity_poly.pdbx_strand_id
1 'polypeptide(L)'
;RKNRREGEADKERLPVSLWNPKTGLVSWNQSYVFPCRSLECSTVCYFQEFVEECPEAKEALLKLNVGQIHSIAITIHPVSFERMTQECRNVHDTDHMKKKMLGIED
;
A
#
# COMPACT_ATOMS: atom_id res chain seq x y z
N ARG A 1 20.97 -35.97 -26.56
CA ARG A 1 19.78 -35.68 -27.41
C ARG A 1 19.04 -34.48 -26.80
N LYS A 2 18.92 -33.37 -27.55
CA LYS A 2 18.02 -32.18 -27.39
C LYS A 2 18.07 -31.43 -26.03
N ASN A 3 18.73 -30.27 -25.85
CA ASN A 3 18.54 -28.89 -26.37
C ASN A 3 17.19 -28.20 -26.10
N ARG A 4 17.28 -26.97 -25.54
CA ARG A 4 16.47 -25.72 -25.70
C ARG A 4 15.71 -25.28 -24.43
N ARG A 5 16.12 -24.25 -23.67
CA ARG A 5 16.23 -22.77 -23.86
C ARG A 5 14.92 -21.97 -23.67
N GLU A 6 15.04 -20.95 -22.79
CA GLU A 6 14.56 -19.55 -22.89
C GLU A 6 13.12 -19.15 -22.50
N GLY A 7 13.03 -17.93 -21.91
CA GLY A 7 11.86 -17.05 -21.72
C GLY A 7 11.54 -16.82 -20.24
N GLU A 8 12.05 -15.83 -19.51
CA GLU A 8 12.04 -14.36 -19.69
C GLU A 8 10.64 -13.75 -19.87
N ALA A 9 10.21 -13.07 -18.79
CA ALA A 9 9.23 -12.00 -18.66
C ALA A 9 7.95 -12.05 -19.52
N ASP A 10 6.82 -12.40 -18.88
CA ASP A 10 5.53 -11.89 -19.34
C ASP A 10 5.17 -10.61 -18.57
N LYS A 11 5.38 -9.49 -19.27
CA LYS A 11 4.85 -8.17 -18.95
C LYS A 11 3.35 -8.16 -19.24
N GLU A 12 2.52 -8.72 -18.37
CA GLU A 12 1.08 -8.48 -18.46
C GLU A 12 0.72 -7.20 -17.70
N ARG A 13 0.77 -6.11 -18.46
CA ARG A 13 0.28 -4.77 -18.13
C ARG A 13 -1.24 -4.79 -17.96
N LEU A 14 -1.80 -4.69 -16.74
CA LEU A 14 -3.23 -4.45 -16.48
C LEU A 14 -3.48 -3.86 -15.07
N PRO A 15 -4.61 -3.17 -14.82
CA PRO A 15 -5.06 -1.91 -15.41
C PRO A 15 -5.08 -0.77 -14.36
N VAL A 16 -4.86 0.47 -14.82
CA VAL A 16 -5.03 1.67 -13.98
C VAL A 16 -6.53 1.89 -13.74
N SER A 17 -6.90 2.29 -12.52
CA SER A 17 -8.26 2.70 -12.16
C SER A 17 -8.82 3.73 -13.14
N LEU A 18 -9.99 3.48 -13.72
CA LEU A 18 -10.72 4.48 -14.51
C LEU A 18 -11.76 5.15 -13.61
N TRP A 19 -11.39 6.27 -12.97
CA TRP A 19 -12.36 7.13 -12.29
C TRP A 19 -13.30 7.75 -13.34
N ASN A 20 -14.62 7.68 -13.11
CA ASN A 20 -15.62 8.31 -13.97
C ASN A 20 -16.09 9.64 -13.35
N PRO A 21 -15.64 10.80 -13.87
CA PRO A 21 -15.98 12.11 -13.32
C PRO A 21 -17.48 12.44 -13.41
N LYS A 22 -18.21 11.80 -14.33
CA LYS A 22 -19.61 12.17 -14.64
C LYS A 22 -20.63 11.51 -13.72
N THR A 23 -20.28 10.35 -13.16
CA THR A 23 -21.23 9.56 -12.37
C THR A 23 -20.79 9.38 -10.92
N GLY A 24 -19.54 9.71 -10.58
CA GLY A 24 -18.97 9.44 -9.25
C GLY A 24 -18.93 7.95 -8.90
N LEU A 25 -19.18 7.07 -9.88
CA LEU A 25 -19.36 5.64 -9.65
C LEU A 25 -18.05 4.88 -9.90
N VAL A 26 -17.59 4.14 -8.90
CA VAL A 26 -16.49 3.19 -9.04
C VAL A 26 -17.08 1.85 -9.51
N SER A 27 -16.66 1.38 -10.68
CA SER A 27 -17.01 0.04 -11.18
C SER A 27 -16.04 -0.99 -10.60
N TRP A 28 -16.54 -1.88 -9.73
CA TRP A 28 -15.75 -2.95 -9.14
C TRP A 28 -15.80 -4.19 -10.05
N ASN A 29 -14.86 -4.32 -10.98
CA ASN A 29 -14.49 -5.65 -11.45
C ASN A 29 -13.62 -6.28 -10.36
N GLN A 30 -14.20 -7.22 -9.62
CA GLN A 30 -13.60 -7.83 -8.44
C GLN A 30 -12.49 -8.82 -8.82
N SER A 31 -11.37 -8.28 -9.29
CA SER A 31 -10.12 -9.01 -9.52
C SER A 31 -9.20 -8.73 -8.33
N TYR A 32 -9.06 -9.71 -7.43
CA TYR A 32 -8.24 -9.79 -6.23
C TYR A 32 -7.29 -8.61 -5.94
N VAL A 33 -7.86 -7.49 -5.55
CA VAL A 33 -7.11 -6.44 -4.87
C VAL A 33 -6.92 -6.93 -3.44
N PHE A 34 -5.70 -7.31 -3.07
CA PHE A 34 -5.38 -7.65 -1.68
C PHE A 34 -5.73 -6.44 -0.80
N PRO A 35 -6.75 -6.51 0.09
CA PRO A 35 -7.28 -5.31 0.75
C PRO A 35 -6.21 -4.55 1.54
N CYS A 36 -5.29 -5.28 2.17
CA CYS A 36 -4.16 -4.71 2.90
C CYS A 36 -3.17 -3.97 1.98
N ARG A 37 -2.86 -4.53 0.80
CA ARG A 37 -2.00 -3.85 -0.17
C ARG A 37 -2.64 -2.57 -0.69
N SER A 38 -3.95 -2.58 -0.91
CA SER A 38 -4.67 -1.35 -1.25
C SER A 38 -4.61 -0.32 -0.14
N LEU A 39 -4.79 -0.72 1.11
CA LEU A 39 -4.69 0.19 2.25
C LEU A 39 -3.28 0.78 2.37
N GLU A 40 -2.24 -0.04 2.24
CA GLU A 40 -0.84 0.42 2.19
C GLU A 40 -0.65 1.48 1.10
N CYS A 41 -1.05 1.19 -0.14
CA CYS A 41 -0.93 2.14 -1.25
C CYS A 41 -1.75 3.40 -1.03
N SER A 42 -3.00 3.30 -0.57
CA SER A 42 -3.86 4.46 -0.33
C SER A 42 -3.26 5.39 0.72
N THR A 43 -2.72 4.86 1.82
CA THR A 43 -2.05 5.67 2.85
C THR A 43 -0.79 6.34 2.31
N VAL A 44 0.06 5.60 1.59
CA VAL A 44 1.31 6.13 1.04
C VAL A 44 1.05 7.20 -0.02
N CYS A 45 0.18 6.92 -0.99
CA CYS A 45 -0.14 7.86 -2.07
C CYS A 45 -0.79 9.13 -1.52
N TYR A 46 -1.77 8.99 -0.61
CA TYR A 46 -2.39 10.16 0.01
C TYR A 46 -1.36 11.02 0.75
N PHE A 47 -0.46 10.40 1.53
CA PHE A 47 0.59 11.14 2.20
C PHE A 47 1.47 11.90 1.21
N GLN A 48 1.96 11.24 0.16
CA GLN A 48 2.86 11.82 -0.83
C GLN A 48 2.20 12.97 -1.61
N GLU A 49 0.99 12.76 -2.13
CA GLU A 49 0.22 13.80 -2.84
C GLU A 49 -0.09 14.99 -1.92
N PHE A 50 -0.50 14.73 -0.68
CA PHE A 50 -0.83 15.80 0.26
C PHE A 50 0.38 16.66 0.61
N VAL A 51 1.56 16.07 0.84
CA VAL A 51 2.74 16.85 1.23
C VAL A 51 3.39 17.57 0.05
N GLU A 52 3.10 17.16 -1.20
CA GLU A 52 3.43 17.94 -2.38
C GLU A 52 2.60 19.23 -2.45
N GLU A 53 1.32 19.18 -2.07
CA GLU A 53 0.43 20.35 -2.02
C GLU A 53 0.62 21.22 -0.76
N CYS A 54 0.93 20.59 0.39
CA CYS A 54 1.11 21.26 1.69
C CYS A 54 2.35 20.74 2.43
N PRO A 55 3.56 21.21 2.05
CA PRO A 55 4.82 20.74 2.64
C PRO A 55 4.93 20.97 4.15
N GLU A 56 4.35 22.05 4.68
CA GLU A 56 4.39 22.40 6.10
C GLU A 56 3.68 21.37 6.98
N ALA A 57 2.71 20.65 6.41
CA ALA A 57 1.97 19.61 7.12
C ALA A 57 2.71 18.26 7.16
N LYS A 58 3.82 18.08 6.43
CA LYS A 58 4.53 16.80 6.30
C LYS A 58 4.83 16.12 7.63
N GLU A 59 5.44 16.87 8.55
CA GLU A 59 5.79 16.37 9.89
C GLU A 59 4.55 15.96 10.70
N ALA A 60 3.51 16.79 10.66
CA ALA A 60 2.27 16.55 11.40
C ALA A 60 1.51 15.34 10.84
N LEU A 61 1.34 15.28 9.52
CA LEU A 61 0.65 14.19 8.85
C LEU A 61 1.41 12.86 8.99
N LEU A 62 2.74 12.89 8.96
CA LEU A 62 3.56 11.69 9.18
C LEU A 62 3.35 11.16 10.59
N LYS A 63 3.41 12.04 11.60
CA LYS A 63 3.17 11.68 13.01
C LYS A 63 1.78 11.11 13.23
N LEU A 64 0.76 11.67 12.58
CA LEU A 64 -0.60 11.16 12.64
C LEU A 64 -0.71 9.74 12.07
N ASN A 65 -0.22 9.50 10.85
CA ASN A 65 -0.28 8.18 10.23
C ASN A 65 0.51 7.14 11.02
N VAL A 66 1.75 7.45 11.40
CA VAL A 66 2.62 6.58 12.22
C VAL A 66 1.96 6.29 13.58
N GLY A 67 1.44 7.30 14.25
CA GLY A 67 0.77 7.15 15.54
C GLY A 67 -0.49 6.30 15.47
N GLN A 68 -1.30 6.46 14.41
CA GLN A 68 -2.49 5.63 14.18
C GLN A 68 -2.14 4.17 13.91
N ILE A 69 -1.16 3.91 13.04
CA ILE A 69 -0.69 2.55 12.74
C ILE A 69 -0.19 1.88 14.02
N HIS A 70 0.69 2.56 14.78
CA HIS A 70 1.20 2.05 16.04
C HIS A 70 0.07 1.75 17.04
N SER A 71 -0.88 2.68 17.20
CA SER A 71 -2.00 2.52 18.14
C SER A 71 -2.92 1.35 17.78
N ILE A 72 -3.12 1.08 16.49
CA ILE A 72 -3.89 -0.08 16.04
C ILE A 72 -3.07 -1.36 16.24
N ALA A 73 -1.78 -1.36 15.88
CA ALA A 73 -0.92 -2.54 15.95
C ALA A 73 -0.84 -3.12 17.37
N ILE A 74 -0.75 -2.28 18.40
CA ILE A 74 -0.70 -2.73 19.81
C ILE A 74 -1.99 -3.39 20.30
N THR A 75 -3.12 -3.21 19.61
CA THR A 75 -4.40 -3.86 19.97
C THR A 75 -4.53 -5.25 19.36
N ILE A 76 -3.61 -5.64 18.47
CA ILE A 76 -3.65 -6.92 17.78
C ILE A 76 -3.02 -7.99 18.65
N HIS A 77 -3.74 -9.08 18.89
CA HIS A 77 -3.19 -10.22 19.60
C HIS A 77 -2.01 -10.85 18.81
N PRO A 78 -0.87 -11.18 19.44
CA PRO A 78 0.33 -11.67 18.73
C PRO A 78 0.07 -12.87 17.80
N VAL A 79 -0.72 -13.85 18.26
CA VAL A 79 -1.09 -15.03 17.45
C VAL A 79 -1.90 -14.63 16.20
N SER A 80 -2.73 -13.59 16.30
CA SER A 80 -3.48 -13.09 15.14
C SER A 80 -2.54 -12.43 14.14
N PHE A 81 -1.57 -11.65 14.63
CA PHE A 81 -0.56 -10.99 13.80
C PHE A 81 0.32 -11.99 13.03
N GLU A 82 0.81 -13.04 13.70
CA GLU A 82 1.64 -14.08 13.07
C GLU A 82 0.91 -14.82 11.94
N ARG A 83 -0.42 -14.98 12.05
CA ARG A 83 -1.25 -15.66 11.06
C ARG A 83 -1.64 -14.79 9.86
N MET A 84 -1.38 -13.49 9.90
CA MET A 84 -1.68 -12.58 8.78
C MET A 84 -0.82 -12.91 7.56
N THR A 85 -1.22 -12.45 6.38
CA THR A 85 -0.32 -12.43 5.23
C THR A 85 0.71 -11.32 5.40
N GLN A 86 1.80 -11.36 4.63
CA GLN A 86 2.84 -10.34 4.75
C GLN A 86 2.32 -8.94 4.43
N GLU A 87 1.45 -8.82 3.43
CA GLU A 87 0.83 -7.55 3.03
C GLU A 87 0.03 -6.92 4.17
N CYS A 88 -0.66 -7.74 4.97
CA CYS A 88 -1.41 -7.25 6.13
C CYS A 88 -0.50 -6.92 7.31
N ARG A 89 0.61 -7.67 7.50
CA ARG A 89 1.61 -7.30 8.50
C ARG A 89 2.27 -5.96 8.18
N ASN A 90 2.57 -5.70 6.91
CA ASN A 90 3.19 -4.45 6.45
C ASN A 90 2.37 -3.21 6.83
N VAL A 91 1.04 -3.26 6.70
CA VAL A 91 0.15 -2.14 7.08
C VAL A 91 0.25 -1.80 8.58
N HIS A 92 0.55 -2.80 9.41
CA HIS A 92 0.71 -2.65 10.86
C HIS A 92 2.17 -2.40 11.28
N ASP A 93 3.13 -2.57 10.36
CA ASP A 93 4.53 -2.29 10.59
C ASP A 93 4.77 -0.78 10.43
N THR A 94 5.01 -0.15 11.57
CA THR A 94 5.18 1.31 11.66
C THR A 94 6.42 1.78 10.91
N ASP A 95 7.51 1.01 10.95
CA ASP A 95 8.76 1.39 10.30
C ASP A 95 8.66 1.20 8.79
N HIS A 96 8.06 0.09 8.34
CA HIS A 96 7.76 -0.16 6.93
C HIS A 96 6.92 0.97 6.33
N MET A 97 5.77 1.27 6.93
CA MET A 97 4.86 2.31 6.42
C MET A 97 5.49 3.70 6.46
N LYS A 98 6.28 4.02 7.50
CA LYS A 98 7.02 5.28 7.58
C LYS A 98 8.03 5.41 6.45
N LYS A 99 8.84 4.38 6.19
CA LYS A 99 9.81 4.37 5.08
C LYS A 99 9.11 4.59 3.74
N LYS A 100 8.01 3.86 3.49
CA LYS A 100 7.21 3.99 2.26
C LYS A 100 6.64 5.39 2.07
N MET A 101 6.03 5.98 3.10
CA MET A 101 5.53 7.36 3.06
C MET A 101 6.64 8.37 2.74
N LEU A 102 7.84 8.17 3.30
CA LEU A 102 8.99 9.03 3.06
C LEU A 102 9.72 8.76 1.72
N GLY A 103 9.31 7.75 0.96
CA GLY A 103 9.98 7.36 -0.28
C GLY A 103 11.39 6.81 -0.08
N ILE A 104 11.69 6.30 1.12
CA ILE A 104 12.98 5.67 1.43
C ILE A 104 12.84 4.19 1.06
N GLU A 105 13.36 3.82 -0.11
CA GLU A 105 13.47 2.40 -0.50
C GLU A 105 14.72 1.79 0.15
N ASP A 106 14.64 0.50 0.50
CA ASP A 106 15.81 -0.31 0.92
C ASP A 106 16.60 -0.79 -0.32
#